data_AF-M0I514-F1
#
_entry.id   AF-M0I514-F1
#
_cell.length_a   1.000
_cell.length_b   1.000
_cell.length_c   1.000
_cell.angle_alpha   90.00
_cell.angle_beta   90.00
_cell.angle_gamma   90.00
#
_symmetry.space_group_name_H-M   'P 1'
#
loop_
_entity.id
_entity.type
_entity.pdbx_description
1 polymer ?
#
loop_
_entity_poly.entity_id
_entity_poly.type
_entity_poly.pdbx_seq_one_letter_code
_entity_poly.pdbx_strand_id
1 'polypeptide(L)'
;MPRRLGRFALVALSLVLLVAAFLFATGTLVPWSNSCPPQLDVDPADDVPPDAEIVAYESLTPAERAAFDDALAAESMISLEDRPWSPGTGYVRKNGTVYFAAVAVC
;
A
#
# COMPACT_ATOMS: atom_id res chain seq x y z
N MET A 1 -8.70 51.45 31.15
CA MET A 1 -9.33 50.60 30.11
C MET A 1 -8.59 49.24 29.95
N PRO A 2 -8.62 48.29 30.90
CA PRO A 2 -7.91 46.99 30.72
C PRO A 2 -8.84 45.80 30.44
N ARG A 3 -10.15 45.92 30.70
CA ARG A 3 -11.11 44.81 30.65
C ARG A 3 -11.43 44.27 29.24
N ARG A 4 -11.14 45.04 28.18
CA ARG A 4 -11.44 44.64 26.80
C ARG A 4 -10.37 43.71 26.23
N LEU A 5 -9.08 43.93 26.52
CA LEU A 5 -7.98 43.07 26.04
C LEU A 5 -8.09 41.63 26.57
N GLY A 6 -8.45 41.44 27.84
CA GLY A 6 -8.61 40.11 28.42
C GLY A 6 -9.73 39.28 27.75
N ARG A 7 -10.78 39.94 27.25
CA ARG A 7 -11.87 39.26 26.52
C ARG A 7 -11.45 38.82 25.13
N PHE A 8 -10.65 39.61 24.43
CA PHE A 8 -10.11 39.21 23.12
C PHE A 8 -9.15 38.03 23.25
N ALA A 9 -8.30 38.02 24.27
CA ALA A 9 -7.40 36.89 24.54
C ALA A 9 -8.17 35.59 24.84
N LEU A 10 -9.24 35.67 25.63
CA LEU A 10 -10.10 34.52 25.92
C LEU A 10 -10.80 34.00 24.67
N VAL A 11 -11.37 34.88 23.85
CA VAL A 11 -12.07 34.49 22.61
C VAL A 11 -11.10 33.84 21.61
N ALA A 12 -9.89 34.39 21.47
CA ALA A 12 -8.86 33.81 20.60
C ALA A 12 -8.43 32.42 21.08
N LEU A 13 -8.23 32.24 22.38
CA LEU A 13 -7.87 30.95 22.96
C LEU A 13 -8.99 29.91 22.77
N SER A 14 -10.25 30.31 22.97
CA SER A 14 -11.41 29.45 22.73
C SER A 14 -11.50 29.03 21.26
N LEU A 15 -11.26 29.95 20.33
CA LEU A 15 -11.28 29.66 18.89
C LEU A 15 -10.19 28.67 18.50
N VAL A 16 -8.98 28.81 19.03
CA VAL A 16 -7.87 27.87 18.80
C VAL A 16 -8.21 26.48 19.32
N LEU A 17 -8.78 26.38 20.53
CA LEU A 17 -9.22 25.10 21.09
C LEU A 17 -10.34 24.46 20.26
N LEU A 18 -11.29 25.26 19.77
CA LEU A 18 -12.38 24.78 18.92
C LEU A 18 -11.86 24.27 17.57
N VAL A 19 -10.92 24.98 16.95
CA VAL A 19 -10.27 24.55 15.70
C VAL A 19 -9.45 23.28 15.94
N ALA A 20 -8.68 23.20 17.03
CA ALA A 20 -7.91 22.01 17.37
C ALA A 20 -8.83 20.79 17.63
N ALA A 21 -9.91 20.97 18.39
CA ALA A 21 -10.90 19.92 18.63
C ALA A 21 -11.63 19.51 17.36
N PHE A 22 -11.97 20.46 16.47
CA PHE A 22 -12.57 20.18 15.18
C PHE A 22 -11.62 19.37 14.30
N LEU A 23 -10.35 19.77 14.18
CA LEU A 23 -9.34 19.04 13.41
C LEU A 23 -9.05 17.64 13.95
N PHE A 24 -9.17 17.44 15.27
CA PHE A 24 -9.07 16.13 15.91
C PHE A 24 -10.31 15.27 15.64
N ALA A 25 -11.51 15.86 15.71
CA ALA A 25 -12.78 15.19 15.47
C ALA A 25 -13.01 14.84 13.98
N THR A 26 -12.54 15.68 13.06
CA THR A 26 -12.60 15.44 11.61
C THR A 26 -11.47 14.55 11.11
N GLY A 27 -10.62 14.02 12.00
CA GLY A 27 -9.56 13.08 11.64
C GLY A 27 -8.39 13.70 10.87
N THR A 28 -8.36 15.02 10.65
CA THR A 28 -7.28 15.70 9.91
C THR A 28 -5.93 15.69 10.62
N LEU A 29 -5.89 15.37 11.92
CA LEU A 29 -4.66 15.26 12.72
C LEU A 29 -4.18 13.82 12.95
N VAL A 30 -4.90 12.84 12.41
CA VAL A 30 -4.47 11.46 12.50
C VAL A 30 -4.12 11.05 11.07
N PRO A 31 -2.87 10.64 10.78
CA PRO A 31 -2.57 10.09 9.48
C PRO A 31 -3.30 8.74 9.39
N TRP A 32 -4.53 8.74 8.89
CA TRP A 32 -5.24 7.51 8.52
C TRP A 32 -4.69 7.11 7.16
N SER A 33 -3.38 6.87 7.08
CA SER A 33 -2.88 5.96 6.06
C SER A 33 -3.30 4.57 6.53
N ASN A 34 -4.56 4.21 6.30
CA ASN A 34 -4.97 2.82 6.16
C ASN A 34 -4.37 2.25 4.86
N SER A 35 -3.12 2.58 4.59
CA SER A 35 -2.35 2.11 3.46
C SER A 35 -1.76 0.81 3.93
N CYS A 36 -2.55 -0.25 3.91
CA CYS A 36 -1.96 -1.57 4.03
C CYS A 36 -0.89 -1.69 2.95
N PRO A 37 0.27 -2.29 3.28
CA PRO A 37 1.30 -2.49 2.29
C PRO A 37 0.71 -3.27 1.11
N PRO A 38 1.15 -2.98 -0.12
CA PRO A 38 0.74 -3.77 -1.27
C PRO A 38 1.04 -5.24 -1.01
N GLN A 39 0.14 -6.11 -1.43
CA GLN A 39 0.27 -7.55 -1.25
C GLN A 39 0.49 -8.22 -2.60
N LEU A 40 1.34 -9.23 -2.64
CA LEU A 40 1.60 -10.05 -3.82
C LEU A 40 0.93 -11.40 -3.65
N ASP A 41 0.15 -11.76 -4.66
CA ASP A 41 -0.45 -13.07 -4.85
C ASP A 41 0.16 -13.73 -6.09
N VAL A 42 0.43 -15.03 -6.05
CA VAL A 42 1.02 -15.76 -7.18
C VAL A 42 0.34 -17.11 -7.32
N ASP A 43 -0.40 -17.25 -8.42
CA ASP A 43 -1.12 -18.48 -8.74
C ASP A 43 -0.73 -19.02 -10.12
N PRO A 44 -0.80 -20.34 -10.35
CA PRO A 44 -0.69 -20.90 -11.70
C PRO A 44 -1.74 -20.27 -12.63
N ALA A 45 -1.31 -19.82 -13.81
CA ALA A 45 -2.23 -19.25 -14.79
C ALA A 45 -2.73 -20.35 -15.73
N ASP A 46 -4.02 -20.69 -15.62
CA ASP A 46 -4.67 -21.67 -16.50
C ASP A 46 -5.07 -21.06 -17.86
N ASP A 47 -5.41 -19.77 -17.89
CA ASP A 47 -5.88 -19.04 -19.07
C ASP A 47 -5.02 -17.79 -19.33
N VAL A 48 -3.91 -17.97 -20.04
CA VAL A 48 -3.01 -16.86 -20.43
C VAL A 48 -3.46 -16.27 -21.77
N PRO A 49 -3.77 -14.97 -21.86
CA PRO A 49 -4.10 -14.32 -23.12
C PRO A 49 -2.98 -14.45 -24.17
N PRO A 50 -3.29 -14.61 -25.47
CA PRO A 50 -2.28 -14.84 -26.50
C PRO A 50 -1.36 -13.63 -26.73
N ASP A 51 -1.78 -12.43 -26.33
CA ASP A 51 -1.07 -11.16 -26.42
C ASP A 51 -0.48 -10.69 -25.09
N ALA A 52 -0.59 -11.51 -24.02
CA ALA A 52 -0.05 -11.16 -22.72
C ALA A 52 1.49 -11.07 -22.75
N GLU A 53 2.04 -10.02 -22.14
CA GLU A 53 3.47 -9.94 -21.85
C GLU A 53 3.81 -10.92 -20.72
N ILE A 54 4.74 -11.83 -21.00
CA ILE A 54 5.19 -12.85 -20.04
C ILE A 54 6.63 -12.56 -19.67
N VAL A 55 6.84 -12.16 -18.43
CA VAL A 55 8.17 -11.89 -17.87
C VAL A 55 8.84 -13.23 -17.53
N ALA A 56 10.11 -13.39 -17.91
CA ALA A 56 10.88 -14.57 -17.51
C ALA A 56 11.29 -14.44 -16.04
N TYR A 57 11.06 -15.46 -15.22
CA TYR A 57 11.48 -15.48 -13.81
C TYR A 57 12.99 -15.21 -13.65
N GLU A 58 13.80 -15.64 -14.61
CA GLU A 58 15.25 -15.45 -14.62
C GLU A 58 15.66 -13.98 -14.83
N SER A 59 14.80 -13.17 -15.45
CA SER A 59 15.01 -11.73 -15.63
C SER A 59 14.71 -10.90 -14.39
N LEU A 60 14.00 -11.47 -13.41
CA LEU A 60 13.74 -10.83 -12.13
C LEU A 60 15.04 -10.69 -11.33
N THR A 61 15.14 -9.61 -10.55
CA THR A 61 16.24 -9.44 -9.60
C THR A 61 16.19 -10.53 -8.52
N PRO A 62 17.31 -10.81 -7.83
CA PRO A 62 17.32 -11.80 -6.75
C PRO A 62 16.27 -11.54 -5.65
N ALA A 63 16.00 -10.27 -5.34
CA ALA A 63 15.00 -9.89 -4.35
C ALA A 63 13.56 -10.13 -4.83
N GLU A 64 13.25 -9.80 -6.09
CA GLU A 64 11.94 -10.07 -6.69
C GLU A 64 11.68 -11.57 -6.83
N ARG A 65 12.70 -12.36 -7.17
CA ARG A 65 12.60 -13.82 -7.18
C ARG A 65 12.27 -14.39 -5.81
N ALA A 66 12.91 -13.88 -4.76
CA ALA A 66 12.61 -14.29 -3.40
C ALA A 66 11.17 -13.93 -3.00
N ALA A 67 10.69 -12.72 -3.35
CA ALA A 67 9.31 -12.32 -3.11
C ALA A 67 8.31 -13.23 -3.87
N PHE A 68 8.57 -13.52 -5.14
CA PHE A 68 7.75 -14.42 -5.95
C PHE A 68 7.72 -15.85 -5.38
N ASP A 69 8.87 -16.37 -4.96
CA ASP A 69 8.98 -17.72 -4.40
C ASP A 69 8.27 -17.84 -3.06
N ASP A 70 8.40 -16.81 -2.21
CA ASP A 70 7.67 -16.74 -0.94
C ASP A 70 6.16 -16.66 -1.17
N ALA A 71 5.70 -15.89 -2.17
CA ALA A 71 4.28 -15.80 -2.52
C ALA A 71 3.75 -17.15 -3.03
N LEU A 72 4.52 -17.83 -3.90
CA LEU A 72 4.16 -19.14 -4.43
C LEU A 72 4.12 -20.24 -3.36
N ALA A 73 4.94 -20.11 -2.31
CA ALA A 73 4.98 -21.05 -1.19
C ALA A 73 3.93 -20.75 -0.12
N ALA A 74 3.34 -19.56 -0.12
CA ALA A 74 2.36 -19.15 0.86
C ALA A 74 0.96 -19.67 0.49
N GLU A 75 0.17 -20.01 1.51
CA GLU A 75 -1.26 -20.33 1.33
C GLU A 75 -2.13 -19.07 1.21
N SER A 76 -1.51 -17.88 1.23
CA SER A 76 -2.15 -16.58 1.19
C SER A 76 -1.21 -15.53 0.60
N MET A 77 -1.76 -14.38 0.20
CA MET A 77 -0.97 -13.22 -0.24
C MET A 77 0.12 -12.84 0.77
N ILE A 78 1.27 -12.40 0.26
CA ILE A 78 2.38 -11.90 1.09
C ILE A 78 2.45 -10.38 1.04
N SER A 79 2.91 -9.73 2.10
CA SER A 79 3.16 -8.28 2.10
C SER A 79 4.42 -7.92 1.29
N LEU A 80 4.35 -6.85 0.51
CA LEU A 80 5.47 -6.26 -0.23
C LEU A 80 6.14 -5.07 0.48
N GLU A 81 5.83 -4.79 1.75
CA GLU A 81 6.25 -3.58 2.50
C GLU A 81 7.71 -3.15 2.26
N ASP A 82 8.66 -4.06 2.41
CA ASP A 82 10.10 -3.84 2.14
C ASP A 82 10.63 -4.67 0.96
N ARG A 83 9.73 -5.27 0.16
CA ARG A 83 10.09 -6.22 -0.89
C ARG A 83 9.87 -5.58 -2.26
N PRO A 84 10.92 -5.42 -3.08
CA PRO A 84 10.76 -4.84 -4.40
C PRO A 84 9.94 -5.78 -5.29
N TRP A 85 9.02 -5.19 -6.04
CA TRP A 85 8.24 -5.86 -7.08
C TRP A 85 8.01 -4.90 -8.25
N SER A 86 8.90 -4.94 -9.25
CA SER A 86 8.78 -4.11 -10.45
C SER A 86 7.87 -4.62 -11.57
N PRO A 87 7.63 -5.95 -11.74
CA PRO A 87 6.77 -6.44 -12.83
C PRO A 87 5.33 -5.96 -12.75
N GLY A 88 4.88 -5.50 -11.57
CA GLY A 88 3.50 -5.12 -11.34
C GLY A 88 2.56 -6.32 -11.44
N THR A 89 1.30 -6.09 -11.79
CA THR A 89 0.37 -7.19 -12.04
C THR A 89 0.58 -7.74 -13.45
N GLY A 90 0.83 -9.05 -13.57
CA GLY A 90 1.13 -9.65 -14.87
C GLY A 90 1.49 -11.12 -14.80
N TYR A 91 2.13 -11.62 -15.86
CA TYR A 91 2.46 -13.04 -15.99
C TYR A 91 3.96 -13.28 -15.87
N VAL A 92 4.34 -14.26 -15.05
CA VAL A 92 5.73 -14.68 -14.86
C VAL A 92 5.87 -16.14 -15.22
N ARG A 93 6.84 -16.47 -16.09
CA ARG A 93 7.17 -17.85 -16.43
C ARG A 93 8.32 -18.37 -15.58
N LYS A 94 8.09 -19.46 -14.85
CA LYS A 94 9.09 -20.17 -14.03
C LYS A 94 9.02 -21.67 -14.31
N ASN A 95 10.15 -22.29 -14.67
CA ASN A 95 10.25 -23.73 -14.95
C ASN A 95 9.23 -24.25 -16.00
N GLY A 96 8.87 -23.43 -16.99
CA GLY A 96 7.90 -23.78 -18.04
C GLY A 96 6.43 -23.56 -17.66
N THR A 97 6.13 -23.33 -16.38
CA THR A 97 4.79 -22.94 -15.92
C THR A 97 4.65 -21.43 -15.94
N VAL A 98 3.50 -20.92 -16.39
CA VAL A 98 3.16 -19.50 -16.30
C VAL A 98 2.32 -19.29 -15.04
N TYR A 99 2.66 -18.27 -14.28
CA TYR A 99 1.95 -17.85 -13.09
C TYR A 99 1.40 -16.45 -13.31
N PHE A 100 0.23 -16.18 -12.76
CA PHE A 100 -0.31 -14.84 -12.65
C PHE A 100 0.13 -14.26 -11.31
N ALA A 101 0.85 -13.13 -11.37
CA ALA A 101 1.26 -12.38 -10.19
C ALA A 101 0.35 -11.16 -10.06
N ALA A 102 -0.47 -11.14 -9.01
CA ALA A 102 -1.41 -10.05 -8.74
C ALA A 102 -0.89 -9.18 -7.60
N VAL A 103 -0.96 -7.85 -7.78
CA VAL A 103 -0.65 -6.89 -6.72
C VAL A 103 -1.96 -6.31 -6.20
N ALA A 104 -2.32 -6.63 -4.97
CA ALA A 104 -3.47 -6.08 -4.28
C ALA A 104 -3.07 -4.91 -3.38
N VAL A 105 -3.90 -3.87 -3.34
CA VAL A 105 -3.80 -2.76 -2.38
C VAL A 105 -5.12 -2.68 -1.62
N CYS A 106 -5.05 -2.40 -0.32
CA CYS A 106 -6.25 -2.34 0.54
C CYS A 106 -6.87 -0.94 0.55
#